data_AF-A0A429R5S9-F1
#
_entry.id   AF-A0A429R5S9-F1
#
_cell.length_a   1.000
_cell.length_b   1.000
_cell.length_c   1.000
_cell.angle_alpha   90.00
_cell.angle_beta   90.00
_cell.angle_gamma   90.00
#
_symmetry.space_group_name_H-M   'P 1'
#
loop_
_entity.id
_entity.type
_entity.pdbx_description
1 polymer ?
#
loop_
_entity_poly.entity_id
_entity_poly.type
_entity_poly.pdbx_seq_one_letter_code
_entity_poly.pdbx_strand_id
1 'polypeptide(L)'
;MTATLTPPRADRPAPARAPAPLRTELRRGLGPWTGVAVALTVLVTMYGKAPDWQGRWADATNLLHVAAGLLCGPLALAAGCWQGGRDRRRGTTELWESVPRSPLRRLLVAVGPSAFWPAAGLLLADAVCLLATWPYVSAGRPFLELLAADAVAVAALGALGHLAGRVVRWRLAAPLLGIVGYVVLGLAAYTAGPARWLGPAGEHQFFWDRPVWWFGLVSMAWTAGLALAALLAYGLRPARLRVLALIPLAVAVGAAGLILRLPRDEGPWRPDPALSRQVCDDGTPQVCLTAVDESLLPDVSAALAPLSARLKGVPGAPVRWVSGLAGPALPGDVALPSVRQDAVRDRLAHPDLYLNSAVNWLFSDSCRPGDGTGPNAERASTISLAVIEWLAPTPDDYGPDTTGAQPYIDRLNAKSPAEQRAYLTRFLAANTCHPDEVPIP
;
A
#
# COMPACT_ATOMS: atom_id res chain seq x y z
N MET A 1 9.96 -9.74 -92.83
CA MET A 1 9.27 -9.07 -91.70
C MET A 1 8.77 -10.15 -90.77
N THR A 2 9.48 -10.41 -89.68
CA THR A 2 9.12 -11.45 -88.70
C THR A 2 9.13 -10.77 -87.34
N ALA A 3 7.94 -10.42 -86.85
CA ALA A 3 7.78 -9.74 -85.57
C ALA A 3 7.86 -10.76 -84.43
N THR A 4 8.92 -10.67 -83.64
CA THR A 4 9.07 -11.40 -82.38
C THR A 4 8.11 -10.84 -81.33
N LEU A 5 7.07 -11.61 -81.01
CA LEU A 5 6.16 -11.34 -79.89
C LEU A 5 6.87 -11.67 -78.57
N THR A 6 7.25 -10.64 -77.83
CA THR A 6 7.74 -10.78 -76.45
C THR A 6 6.52 -10.84 -75.52
N PRO A 7 6.37 -11.86 -74.66
CA PRO A 7 5.24 -11.91 -73.73
C PRO A 7 5.37 -10.80 -72.68
N PRO A 8 4.25 -10.19 -72.25
CA PRO A 8 4.25 -9.14 -71.24
C PRO A 8 4.73 -9.71 -69.90
N ARG A 9 5.62 -8.95 -69.25
CA ARG A 9 6.14 -9.25 -67.92
C ARG A 9 4.97 -9.20 -66.94
N ALA A 10 4.57 -10.35 -66.39
CA ALA A 10 3.59 -10.39 -65.32
C ALA A 10 4.20 -9.73 -64.07
N ASP A 11 3.64 -8.59 -63.66
CA ASP A 11 3.95 -7.96 -62.38
C ASP A 11 3.61 -8.95 -61.26
N ARG A 12 4.64 -9.46 -60.59
CA ARG A 12 4.44 -10.27 -59.37
C ARG A 12 3.88 -9.34 -58.29
N PRO A 13 2.70 -9.65 -57.72
CA PRO A 13 2.19 -8.89 -56.59
C PRO A 13 3.22 -8.93 -55.45
N ALA A 14 3.55 -7.75 -54.92
CA ALA A 14 4.44 -7.64 -53.76
C ALA A 14 3.90 -8.53 -52.63
N PRO A 15 4.74 -9.38 -52.00
CA PRO A 15 4.27 -10.26 -50.95
C PRO A 15 3.69 -9.42 -49.81
N ALA A 16 2.39 -9.57 -49.55
CA ALA A 16 1.73 -8.98 -48.41
C ALA A 16 2.53 -9.38 -47.16
N ARG A 17 3.06 -8.38 -46.42
CA ARG A 17 3.82 -8.61 -45.19
C ARG A 17 2.96 -9.46 -44.25
N ALA A 18 3.30 -10.74 -44.11
CA ALA A 18 2.66 -11.62 -43.14
C ALA A 18 2.74 -10.93 -41.76
N PRO A 19 1.62 -10.85 -41.02
CA PRO A 19 1.62 -10.19 -39.72
C PRO A 19 2.67 -10.84 -38.81
N ALA A 20 3.46 -10.00 -38.12
CA ALA A 20 4.51 -10.48 -37.24
C ALA A 20 3.93 -11.48 -36.22
N PRO A 21 4.47 -12.70 -36.08
CA PRO A 21 3.89 -13.76 -35.24
C PRO A 21 3.71 -13.33 -33.77
N LEU A 22 4.59 -12.45 -33.27
CA LEU A 22 4.48 -11.82 -31.96
C LEU A 22 3.18 -11.02 -31.80
N ARG A 23 2.77 -10.26 -32.82
CA ARG A 23 1.55 -9.44 -32.79
C ARG A 23 0.30 -10.31 -32.74
N THR A 24 0.31 -11.44 -33.42
CA THR A 24 -0.83 -12.37 -33.45
C THR A 24 -0.99 -13.10 -32.11
N GLU A 25 0.11 -13.60 -31.55
CA GLU A 25 0.12 -14.24 -30.22
C GLU A 25 -0.28 -13.26 -29.11
N LEU A 26 0.23 -12.02 -29.16
CA LEU A 26 -0.15 -10.98 -28.21
C LEU A 26 -1.64 -10.64 -28.28
N ARG A 27 -2.27 -10.65 -29.46
CA ARG A 27 -3.65 -10.16 -29.62
C ARG A 27 -4.75 -11.22 -29.54
N ARG A 28 -4.46 -12.47 -29.88
CA ARG A 28 -5.49 -13.53 -30.01
C ARG A 28 -5.41 -14.61 -28.91
N GLY A 29 -4.46 -14.48 -27.98
CA GLY A 29 -4.28 -15.38 -26.84
C GLY A 29 -5.16 -15.06 -25.64
N LEU A 30 -4.93 -15.76 -24.53
CA LEU A 30 -5.52 -15.42 -23.23
C LEU A 30 -4.87 -14.18 -22.59
N GLY A 31 -3.75 -13.69 -23.14
CA GLY A 31 -3.00 -12.55 -22.62
C GLY A 31 -3.86 -11.30 -22.37
N PRO A 32 -4.58 -10.77 -23.36
CA PRO A 32 -5.44 -9.60 -23.17
C PRO A 32 -6.42 -9.77 -22.01
N TRP A 33 -7.03 -10.96 -21.89
CA TRP A 33 -7.96 -11.29 -20.80
C TRP A 33 -7.28 -11.33 -19.44
N THR A 34 -6.02 -11.78 -19.37
CA THR A 34 -5.26 -11.72 -18.11
C THR A 34 -4.91 -10.29 -17.72
N GLY A 35 -4.60 -9.43 -18.69
CA GLY A 35 -4.40 -8.00 -18.43
C GLY A 35 -5.67 -7.32 -17.95
N VAL A 36 -6.81 -7.62 -18.58
CA VAL A 36 -8.13 -7.13 -18.12
C VAL A 36 -8.46 -7.64 -16.73
N ALA A 37 -8.23 -8.92 -16.44
CA ALA A 37 -8.50 -9.49 -15.11
C ALA A 37 -7.63 -8.83 -14.02
N VAL A 38 -6.34 -8.59 -14.30
CA VAL A 38 -5.45 -7.86 -13.39
C VAL A 38 -5.95 -6.43 -13.18
N ALA A 39 -6.25 -5.70 -14.26
CA ALA A 39 -6.75 -4.33 -14.16
C ALA A 39 -8.05 -4.25 -13.36
N LEU A 40 -9.01 -5.13 -13.62
CA LEU A 40 -10.27 -5.21 -12.87
C LEU A 40 -10.05 -5.57 -11.41
N THR A 41 -9.13 -6.49 -11.12
CA THR A 41 -8.80 -6.87 -9.73
C THR A 41 -8.32 -5.64 -8.96
N VAL A 42 -7.36 -4.89 -9.52
CA VAL A 42 -6.87 -3.65 -8.89
C VAL A 42 -7.99 -2.62 -8.76
N LEU A 43 -8.69 -2.31 -9.85
CA LEU A 43 -9.72 -1.26 -9.85
C LEU A 43 -10.86 -1.56 -8.88
N VAL A 44 -11.31 -2.81 -8.76
CA VAL A 44 -12.37 -3.20 -7.82
C VAL A 44 -11.86 -3.12 -6.38
N THR A 45 -10.64 -3.61 -6.10
CA THR A 45 -10.03 -3.49 -4.77
C THR A 45 -9.86 -2.04 -4.36
N MET A 46 -9.33 -1.21 -5.25
CA MET A 46 -9.14 0.22 -5.02
C MET A 46 -10.49 0.93 -4.85
N TYR A 47 -11.50 0.62 -5.67
CA TYR A 47 -12.83 1.21 -5.54
C TYR A 47 -13.46 0.92 -4.17
N GLY A 48 -13.40 -0.34 -3.71
CA GLY A 48 -13.93 -0.73 -2.40
C GLY A 48 -13.19 -0.10 -1.21
N LYS A 49 -12.01 0.47 -1.46
CA LYS A 49 -11.13 1.10 -0.48
C LYS A 49 -10.92 2.59 -0.72
N ALA A 50 -11.73 3.21 -1.58
CA ALA A 50 -11.56 4.61 -2.01
C ALA A 50 -11.30 5.63 -0.87
N PRO A 51 -11.96 5.53 0.30
CA PRO A 51 -11.69 6.42 1.42
C PRO A 51 -10.24 6.38 1.92
N ASP A 52 -9.61 5.20 1.89
CA ASP A 52 -8.33 4.92 2.55
C ASP A 52 -7.10 5.42 1.77
N TRP A 53 -7.22 5.68 0.46
CA TRP A 53 -6.06 5.95 -0.41
C TRP A 53 -6.16 7.21 -1.27
N GLN A 54 -7.33 7.83 -1.38
CA GLN A 54 -7.50 9.01 -2.25
C GLN A 54 -6.93 10.31 -1.66
N GLY A 55 -6.49 10.33 -0.40
CA GLY A 55 -5.97 11.55 0.24
C GLY A 55 -4.48 11.83 -0.01
N ARG A 56 -3.65 10.79 -0.23
CA ARG A 56 -2.18 10.95 -0.32
C ARG A 56 -1.59 10.06 -1.39
N TRP A 57 -0.52 10.55 -2.04
CA TRP A 57 0.24 9.77 -3.02
C TRP A 57 0.83 8.49 -2.42
N ALA A 58 1.28 8.56 -1.18
CA ALA A 58 1.90 7.44 -0.48
C ALA A 58 0.88 6.33 -0.19
N ASP A 59 -0.32 6.67 0.29
CA ASP A 59 -1.39 5.71 0.58
C ASP A 59 -1.88 5.03 -0.70
N ALA A 60 -2.07 5.81 -1.78
CA ALA A 60 -2.37 5.27 -3.10
C ALA A 60 -1.30 4.29 -3.57
N THR A 61 -0.02 4.66 -3.46
CA THR A 61 1.08 3.80 -3.89
C THR A 61 1.20 2.55 -3.02
N ASN A 62 1.00 2.65 -1.70
CA ASN A 62 1.04 1.52 -0.78
C ASN A 62 -0.07 0.50 -1.10
N LEU A 63 -1.30 0.96 -1.25
CA LEU A 63 -2.41 0.06 -1.52
C LEU A 63 -2.29 -0.59 -2.91
N LEU A 64 -1.80 0.15 -3.91
CA LEU A 64 -1.46 -0.42 -5.22
C LEU A 64 -0.36 -1.48 -5.11
N HIS A 65 0.69 -1.23 -4.33
CA HIS A 65 1.77 -2.18 -4.07
C HIS A 65 1.25 -3.48 -3.44
N VAL A 66 0.44 -3.37 -2.38
CA VAL A 66 -0.19 -4.51 -1.71
C VAL A 66 -1.11 -5.28 -2.67
N ALA A 67 -1.92 -4.59 -3.47
CA ALA A 67 -2.78 -5.22 -4.47
C ALA A 67 -1.97 -5.94 -5.56
N ALA A 68 -0.89 -5.33 -6.03
CA ALA A 68 0.00 -5.92 -7.03
C ALA A 68 0.65 -7.21 -6.53
N GLY A 69 1.20 -7.18 -5.32
CA GLY A 69 1.84 -8.32 -4.67
C GLY A 69 0.87 -9.45 -4.33
N LEU A 70 -0.17 -9.15 -3.55
CA LEU A 70 -1.07 -10.16 -2.98
C LEU A 70 -2.12 -10.67 -3.97
N LEU A 71 -2.60 -9.83 -4.89
CA LEU A 71 -3.69 -10.21 -5.79
C LEU A 71 -3.18 -10.46 -7.21
N CYS A 72 -2.46 -9.49 -7.79
CA CYS A 72 -2.05 -9.57 -9.18
C CYS A 72 -0.93 -10.58 -9.41
N GLY A 73 0.02 -10.71 -8.47
CA GLY A 73 1.11 -11.68 -8.54
C GLY A 73 0.63 -13.12 -8.67
N PRO A 74 -0.18 -13.64 -7.73
CA PRO A 74 -0.76 -14.98 -7.80
C PRO A 74 -1.66 -15.19 -9.03
N LEU A 75 -2.43 -14.18 -9.42
CA LEU A 75 -3.27 -14.22 -10.62
C LEU A 75 -2.42 -14.37 -11.88
N ALA A 76 -1.36 -13.57 -12.03
CA ALA A 76 -0.43 -13.63 -13.15
C ALA A 76 0.31 -14.99 -13.18
N LEU A 77 0.73 -15.49 -12.02
CA LEU A 77 1.39 -16.78 -11.87
C LEU A 77 0.47 -17.94 -12.33
N ALA A 78 -0.78 -17.98 -11.86
CA ALA A 78 -1.77 -18.98 -12.24
C ALA A 78 -2.12 -18.90 -13.74
N ALA A 79 -2.35 -17.69 -14.25
CA ALA A 79 -2.70 -17.48 -15.64
C ALA A 79 -1.54 -17.80 -16.59
N GLY A 80 -0.30 -17.45 -16.19
CA GLY A 80 0.92 -17.87 -16.85
C GLY A 80 1.03 -19.39 -16.93
N CYS A 81 0.82 -20.09 -15.81
CA CYS A 81 0.81 -21.56 -15.76
C CYS A 81 -0.24 -22.17 -16.68
N TRP A 82 -1.44 -21.59 -16.71
CA TRP A 82 -2.46 -22.02 -17.65
C TRP A 82 -2.00 -21.83 -19.10
N GLN A 83 -1.48 -20.65 -19.45
CA GLN A 83 -0.99 -20.35 -20.80
C GLN A 83 0.18 -21.25 -21.22
N GLY A 84 1.15 -21.50 -20.34
CA GLY A 84 2.31 -22.34 -20.63
C GLY A 84 1.98 -23.81 -20.90
N GLY A 85 0.93 -24.34 -20.27
CA GLY A 85 0.45 -25.70 -20.53
C GLY A 85 -0.46 -25.83 -21.76
N ARG A 86 -0.84 -24.72 -22.41
CA ARG A 86 -1.82 -24.70 -23.50
C ARG A 86 -1.38 -25.51 -24.71
N ASP A 87 -0.14 -25.36 -25.15
CA ASP A 87 0.38 -26.05 -26.35
C ASP A 87 0.33 -27.57 -26.19
N ARG A 88 0.62 -28.06 -24.97
CA ARG A 88 0.49 -29.47 -24.64
C ARG A 88 -0.96 -29.93 -24.65
N ARG A 89 -1.86 -29.16 -24.04
CA ARG A 89 -3.31 -29.47 -24.00
C ARG A 89 -3.97 -29.45 -25.38
N ARG A 90 -3.41 -28.70 -26.34
CA ARG A 90 -3.90 -28.60 -27.71
C ARG A 90 -3.13 -29.47 -28.71
N GLY A 91 -2.13 -30.23 -28.27
CA GLY A 91 -1.31 -31.07 -29.15
C GLY A 91 -0.46 -30.30 -30.15
N THR A 92 -0.23 -28.99 -29.95
CA THR A 92 0.48 -28.13 -30.91
C THR A 92 1.99 -28.07 -30.66
N THR A 93 2.53 -28.93 -29.80
CA THR A 93 3.96 -28.87 -29.42
C THR A 93 4.85 -29.26 -30.59
N GLU A 94 4.50 -30.29 -31.35
CA GLU A 94 5.25 -30.75 -32.53
C GLU A 94 5.28 -29.69 -33.65
N LEU A 95 4.17 -28.97 -33.83
CA LEU A 95 4.08 -27.84 -34.77
C LEU A 95 5.01 -26.69 -34.39
N TRP A 96 5.23 -26.45 -33.10
CA TRP A 96 6.19 -25.45 -32.64
C TRP A 96 7.64 -25.91 -32.83
N GLU A 97 7.90 -27.21 -32.74
CA GLU A 97 9.23 -27.79 -32.91
C GLU A 97 9.71 -27.74 -34.36
N SER A 98 8.81 -27.79 -35.34
CA SER A 98 9.11 -27.67 -36.77
C SER A 98 9.41 -26.23 -37.23
N VAL A 99 9.15 -25.21 -36.40
CA VAL A 99 9.48 -23.81 -36.72
C VAL A 99 11.01 -23.64 -36.76
N PRO A 100 11.60 -23.08 -37.84
CA PRO A 100 13.05 -22.92 -38.01
C PRO A 100 13.59 -21.72 -37.20
N ARG A 101 13.36 -21.73 -35.88
CA ARG A 101 13.85 -20.71 -34.94
C ARG A 101 14.49 -21.37 -33.73
N SER A 102 15.44 -20.65 -33.12
CA SER A 102 16.12 -21.14 -31.92
C SER A 102 15.10 -21.41 -30.79
N PRO A 103 15.33 -22.43 -29.94
CA PRO A 103 14.44 -22.78 -28.83
C PRO A 103 14.15 -21.59 -27.90
N LEU A 104 15.18 -20.80 -27.60
CA LEU A 104 15.05 -19.59 -26.78
C LEU A 104 14.12 -18.55 -27.42
N ARG A 105 14.24 -18.29 -28.73
CA ARG A 105 13.39 -17.31 -29.41
C ARG A 105 11.93 -17.76 -29.43
N ARG A 106 11.67 -19.05 -29.61
CA ARG A 106 10.31 -19.63 -29.53
C ARG A 106 9.73 -19.48 -28.12
N LEU A 107 10.53 -19.77 -27.10
CA LEU A 107 10.14 -19.60 -25.70
C LEU A 107 9.79 -18.15 -25.38
N LEU A 108 10.64 -17.19 -25.75
CA LEU A 108 10.41 -15.77 -25.47
C LEU A 108 9.13 -15.25 -26.14
N VAL A 109 8.86 -15.67 -27.39
CA VAL A 109 7.61 -15.32 -28.08
C VAL A 109 6.39 -15.92 -27.36
N ALA A 110 6.49 -17.14 -26.86
CA ALA A 110 5.39 -17.80 -26.14
C ALA A 110 5.16 -17.25 -24.73
N VAL A 111 6.23 -16.86 -24.03
CA VAL A 111 6.19 -16.29 -22.67
C VAL A 111 5.74 -14.84 -22.68
N GLY A 112 6.07 -14.08 -23.73
CA GLY A 112 5.77 -12.65 -23.84
C GLY A 112 4.35 -12.27 -23.42
N PRO A 113 3.28 -12.88 -23.96
CA PRO A 113 1.92 -12.57 -23.56
C PRO A 113 1.62 -12.81 -22.07
N SER A 114 2.23 -13.82 -21.45
CA SER A 114 2.06 -14.14 -20.03
C SER A 114 2.74 -13.12 -19.11
N ALA A 115 3.76 -12.41 -19.60
CA ALA A 115 4.47 -11.38 -18.85
C ALA A 115 3.92 -9.97 -19.12
N PHE A 116 3.77 -9.59 -20.39
CA PHE A 116 3.45 -8.21 -20.78
C PHE A 116 2.01 -7.80 -20.46
N TRP A 117 1.03 -8.68 -20.65
CA TRP A 117 -0.38 -8.29 -20.46
C TRP A 117 -0.75 -8.07 -18.99
N PRO A 118 -0.38 -8.94 -18.04
CA PRO A 118 -0.58 -8.67 -16.62
C PRO A 118 0.07 -7.35 -16.18
N ALA A 119 1.33 -7.11 -16.56
CA ALA A 119 2.03 -5.88 -16.23
C ALA A 119 1.38 -4.64 -16.86
N ALA A 120 0.94 -4.72 -18.13
CA ALA A 120 0.22 -3.62 -18.78
C ALA A 120 -1.15 -3.36 -18.13
N GLY A 121 -1.85 -4.41 -17.69
CA GLY A 121 -3.11 -4.29 -16.96
C GLY A 121 -2.92 -3.61 -15.60
N LEU A 122 -1.85 -3.96 -14.88
CA LEU A 122 -1.47 -3.32 -13.63
C LEU A 122 -1.16 -1.84 -13.85
N LEU A 123 -0.23 -1.51 -14.75
CA LEU A 123 0.17 -0.13 -15.04
C LEU A 123 -1.00 0.75 -15.50
N LEU A 124 -1.95 0.17 -16.24
CA LEU A 124 -3.18 0.89 -16.62
C LEU A 124 -4.05 1.19 -15.40
N ALA A 125 -4.23 0.23 -14.51
CA ALA A 125 -4.99 0.44 -13.27
C ALA A 125 -4.28 1.44 -12.35
N ASP A 126 -2.96 1.34 -12.20
CA ASP A 126 -2.13 2.30 -11.46
C ASP A 126 -2.36 3.72 -12.00
N ALA A 127 -2.29 3.91 -13.33
CA ALA A 127 -2.52 5.20 -13.95
C ALA A 127 -3.92 5.75 -13.66
N VAL A 128 -4.96 4.91 -13.73
CA VAL A 128 -6.34 5.31 -13.40
C VAL A 128 -6.46 5.71 -11.92
N CYS A 129 -5.88 4.94 -11.01
CA CYS A 129 -5.90 5.24 -9.58
C CYS A 129 -5.13 6.53 -9.27
N LEU A 130 -3.93 6.71 -9.82
CA LEU A 130 -3.17 7.94 -9.65
C LEU A 130 -3.91 9.18 -10.20
N LEU A 131 -4.58 9.06 -11.34
CA LEU A 131 -5.43 10.13 -11.87
C LEU A 131 -6.63 10.42 -10.96
N ALA A 132 -7.20 9.40 -10.31
CA ALA A 132 -8.28 9.56 -9.34
C ALA A 132 -7.81 10.15 -8.00
N THR A 133 -6.55 9.97 -7.61
CA THR A 133 -5.93 10.59 -6.42
C THR A 133 -5.55 12.06 -6.67
N TRP A 134 -5.15 12.40 -7.91
CA TRP A 134 -4.65 13.72 -8.30
C TRP A 134 -5.46 14.93 -7.79
N PRO A 135 -6.81 14.97 -7.85
CA PRO A 135 -7.57 16.14 -7.42
C PRO A 135 -7.63 16.36 -5.90
N TYR A 136 -7.18 15.40 -5.10
CA TYR A 136 -7.33 15.42 -3.64
C TYR A 136 -6.00 15.57 -2.90
N VAL A 137 -4.87 15.33 -3.56
CA VAL A 137 -3.55 15.41 -2.92
C VAL A 137 -3.02 16.85 -2.85
N SER A 138 -2.48 17.22 -1.69
CA SER A 138 -1.88 18.53 -1.46
C SER A 138 -0.34 18.54 -1.51
N ALA A 139 0.32 17.43 -1.16
CA ALA A 139 1.76 17.36 -1.03
C ALA A 139 2.38 16.03 -1.49
N GLY A 140 3.69 16.06 -1.80
CA GLY A 140 4.48 14.90 -2.18
C GLY A 140 4.34 14.50 -3.66
N ARG A 141 4.71 13.25 -3.98
CA ARG A 141 4.64 12.67 -5.33
C ARG A 141 4.40 11.17 -5.26
N PRO A 142 3.82 10.54 -6.30
CA PRO A 142 3.72 9.09 -6.35
C PRO A 142 5.10 8.44 -6.48
N PHE A 143 5.27 7.27 -5.87
CA PHE A 143 6.51 6.48 -5.95
C PHE A 143 6.49 5.58 -7.19
N LEU A 144 6.66 6.19 -8.36
CA LEU A 144 6.59 5.51 -9.65
C LEU A 144 7.62 4.38 -9.79
N GLU A 145 8.76 4.49 -9.11
CA GLU A 145 9.80 3.48 -9.06
C GLU A 145 9.35 2.18 -8.36
N LEU A 146 8.43 2.27 -7.39
CA LEU A 146 7.83 1.09 -6.76
C LEU A 146 6.80 0.45 -7.68
N LEU A 147 5.91 1.25 -8.28
CA LEU A 147 4.91 0.75 -9.23
C LEU A 147 5.57 0.07 -10.45
N ALA A 148 6.70 0.61 -10.91
CA ALA A 148 7.52 -0.03 -11.94
C ALA A 148 8.09 -1.38 -11.45
N ALA A 149 8.56 -1.45 -10.20
CA ALA A 149 9.04 -2.69 -9.60
C ALA A 149 7.94 -3.76 -9.49
N ASP A 150 6.72 -3.35 -9.15
CA ASP A 150 5.55 -4.23 -9.07
C ASP A 150 5.14 -4.76 -10.44
N ALA A 151 5.14 -3.91 -11.47
CA ALA A 151 4.90 -4.35 -12.84
C ALA A 151 5.93 -5.38 -13.31
N VAL A 152 7.21 -5.20 -12.95
CA VAL A 152 8.27 -6.17 -13.25
C VAL A 152 8.08 -7.46 -12.45
N ALA A 153 7.70 -7.37 -11.17
CA ALA A 153 7.43 -8.55 -10.34
C ALA A 153 6.26 -9.37 -10.87
N VAL A 154 5.16 -8.71 -11.27
CA VAL A 154 3.98 -9.35 -11.88
C VAL A 154 4.34 -9.97 -13.24
N ALA A 155 5.15 -9.29 -14.07
CA ALA A 155 5.65 -9.86 -15.31
C ALA A 155 6.52 -11.10 -15.07
N ALA A 156 7.42 -11.05 -14.08
CA ALA A 156 8.29 -12.14 -13.69
C ALA A 156 7.48 -13.36 -13.20
N LEU A 157 6.47 -13.14 -12.35
CA LEU A 157 5.55 -14.19 -11.88
C LEU A 157 4.76 -14.80 -13.03
N GLY A 158 4.26 -14.00 -13.97
CA GLY A 158 3.61 -14.50 -15.18
C GLY A 158 4.53 -15.39 -16.04
N ALA A 159 5.80 -15.00 -16.18
CA ALA A 159 6.81 -15.79 -16.90
C ALA A 159 7.18 -17.10 -16.18
N LEU A 160 7.38 -17.05 -14.87
CA LEU A 160 7.65 -18.24 -14.04
C LEU A 160 6.47 -19.20 -14.06
N GLY A 161 5.24 -18.67 -13.97
CA GLY A 161 4.01 -19.42 -14.16
C GLY A 161 4.01 -20.14 -15.49
N HIS A 162 4.31 -19.43 -16.59
CA HIS A 162 4.38 -20.03 -17.92
C HIS A 162 5.37 -21.22 -17.98
N LEU A 163 6.55 -21.07 -17.38
CA LEU A 163 7.52 -22.17 -17.28
C LEU A 163 6.98 -23.35 -16.47
N ALA A 164 6.35 -23.09 -15.32
CA ALA A 164 5.71 -24.13 -14.52
C ALA A 164 4.64 -24.89 -15.33
N GLY A 165 3.82 -24.16 -16.10
CA GLY A 165 2.81 -24.75 -17.00
C GLY A 165 3.41 -25.62 -18.10
N ARG A 166 4.61 -25.29 -18.59
CA ARG A 166 5.36 -26.07 -19.59
C ARG A 166 5.95 -27.36 -19.02
N VAL A 167 6.30 -27.38 -17.74
CA VAL A 167 6.92 -28.55 -17.07
C VAL A 167 5.86 -29.47 -16.44
N VAL A 168 4.88 -28.89 -15.76
CA VAL A 168 3.90 -29.65 -14.98
C VAL A 168 2.76 -30.15 -15.87
N ARG A 169 2.51 -31.47 -15.83
CA ARG A 169 1.48 -32.14 -16.65
C ARG A 169 0.05 -32.03 -16.08
N TRP A 170 -0.07 -31.65 -14.82
CA TRP A 170 -1.34 -31.65 -14.09
C TRP A 170 -2.23 -30.45 -14.42
N ARG A 171 -3.52 -30.69 -14.63
CA ARG A 171 -4.50 -29.66 -15.05
C ARG A 171 -4.79 -28.64 -13.94
N LEU A 172 -4.76 -29.06 -12.68
CA LEU A 172 -5.01 -28.18 -11.54
C LEU A 172 -3.74 -27.48 -11.03
N ALA A 173 -2.62 -27.58 -11.78
CA ALA A 173 -1.39 -26.87 -11.43
C ALA A 173 -1.59 -25.35 -11.42
N ALA A 174 -2.38 -24.80 -12.35
CA ALA A 174 -2.66 -23.37 -12.40
C ALA A 174 -3.39 -22.84 -11.15
N PRO A 175 -4.56 -23.38 -10.74
CA PRO A 175 -5.23 -22.92 -9.53
C PRO A 175 -4.40 -23.19 -8.26
N LEU A 176 -3.73 -24.35 -8.15
CA LEU A 176 -2.88 -24.62 -6.99
C LEU A 176 -1.73 -23.60 -6.89
N LEU A 177 -1.08 -23.27 -8.01
CA LEU A 177 0.01 -22.31 -8.03
C LEU A 177 -0.46 -20.90 -7.67
N GLY A 178 -1.69 -20.52 -8.05
CA GLY A 178 -2.33 -19.29 -7.58
C GLY A 178 -2.55 -19.29 -6.05
N ILE A 179 -3.14 -20.36 -5.50
CA ILE A 179 -3.37 -20.47 -4.06
C ILE A 179 -2.05 -20.46 -3.27
N VAL A 180 -1.08 -21.26 -3.70
CA VAL A 180 0.25 -21.32 -3.07
C VAL A 180 0.96 -19.97 -3.20
N GLY A 181 0.87 -19.31 -4.36
CA GLY A 181 1.42 -17.98 -4.56
C GLY A 181 0.82 -16.95 -3.60
N TYR A 182 -0.50 -16.96 -3.43
CA TYR A 182 -1.21 -16.08 -2.49
C TYR A 182 -0.76 -16.34 -1.05
N VAL A 183 -0.73 -17.61 -0.62
CA VAL A 183 -0.34 -17.98 0.75
C VAL A 183 1.11 -17.62 1.02
N VAL A 184 2.04 -17.93 0.10
CA VAL A 184 3.47 -17.64 0.28
C VAL A 184 3.73 -16.14 0.33
N LEU A 185 3.14 -15.36 -0.58
CA LEU A 185 3.31 -13.90 -0.60
C LEU A 185 2.63 -13.24 0.61
N GLY A 186 1.45 -13.72 1.01
CA GLY A 186 0.75 -13.28 2.21
C GLY A 186 1.58 -13.54 3.47
N LEU A 187 2.05 -14.78 3.67
CA LEU A 187 2.90 -15.11 4.82
C LEU A 187 4.18 -14.27 4.83
N ALA A 188 4.82 -14.09 3.67
CA ALA A 188 6.03 -13.27 3.55
C ALA A 188 5.79 -11.80 3.96
N ALA A 189 4.63 -11.23 3.60
CA ALA A 189 4.25 -9.86 3.97
C ALA A 189 4.16 -9.67 5.50
N TYR A 190 3.74 -10.71 6.24
CA TYR A 190 3.63 -10.68 7.70
C TYR A 190 4.90 -11.13 8.44
N THR A 191 5.96 -11.53 7.73
CA THR A 191 7.21 -11.90 8.40
C THR A 191 7.90 -10.69 9.03
N ALA A 192 8.42 -10.86 10.24
CA ALA A 192 9.25 -9.85 10.88
C ALA A 192 10.68 -9.89 10.30
N GLY A 193 11.29 -8.73 10.10
CA GLY A 193 12.68 -8.58 9.67
C GLY A 193 12.87 -8.30 8.18
N PRO A 194 14.13 -8.27 7.71
CA PRO A 194 14.48 -7.69 6.42
C PRO A 194 14.03 -8.55 5.22
N ALA A 195 13.71 -9.81 5.45
CA ALA A 195 13.23 -10.73 4.42
C ALA A 195 11.84 -10.31 3.86
N ARG A 196 11.02 -9.59 4.64
CA ARG A 196 9.70 -9.11 4.18
C ARG A 196 9.80 -8.22 2.94
N TRP A 197 10.91 -7.49 2.81
CA TRP A 197 11.17 -6.57 1.71
C TRP A 197 11.62 -7.26 0.41
N LEU A 198 11.87 -8.57 0.42
CA LEU A 198 12.12 -9.35 -0.80
C LEU A 198 10.84 -9.69 -1.55
N GLY A 199 9.70 -9.68 -0.85
CA GLY A 199 8.39 -9.93 -1.42
C GLY A 199 7.80 -8.65 -2.01
N PRO A 200 7.15 -8.69 -3.18
CA PRO A 200 6.43 -7.56 -3.76
C PRO A 200 5.12 -7.23 -3.02
N ALA A 201 4.92 -7.77 -1.81
CA ALA A 201 3.71 -7.67 -1.01
C ALA A 201 3.97 -7.07 0.38
N GLY A 202 5.20 -6.61 0.65
CA GLY A 202 5.56 -6.04 1.94
C GLY A 202 4.82 -4.72 2.15
N GLU A 203 3.87 -4.70 3.07
CA GLU A 203 3.13 -3.50 3.42
C GLU A 203 4.01 -2.56 4.25
N HIS A 204 3.91 -1.26 3.95
CA HIS A 204 4.50 -0.21 4.78
C HIS A 204 3.51 0.93 4.95
N GLN A 205 3.23 1.29 6.20
CA GLN A 205 2.41 2.46 6.49
C GLN A 205 3.26 3.72 6.32
N PHE A 206 2.90 4.55 5.36
CA PHE A 206 3.63 5.77 5.05
C PHE A 206 3.14 6.92 5.89
N PHE A 207 4.03 7.48 6.70
CA PHE A 207 3.69 8.61 7.56
C PHE A 207 4.16 9.92 6.95
N TRP A 208 5.43 10.01 6.57
CA TRP A 208 6.08 11.17 5.93
C TRP A 208 7.45 10.76 5.39
N ASP A 209 7.59 9.48 5.08
CA ASP A 209 8.81 8.83 4.69
C ASP A 209 8.78 8.40 3.23
N ARG A 210 9.97 8.16 2.69
CA ARG A 210 10.18 7.82 1.30
C ARG A 210 11.11 6.62 1.17
N PRO A 211 10.97 5.82 0.12
CA PRO A 211 11.89 4.72 -0.12
C PRO A 211 13.27 5.29 -0.48
N VAL A 212 14.32 4.57 -0.10
CA VAL A 212 15.66 4.84 -0.63
C VAL A 212 15.64 4.70 -2.15
N TRP A 213 16.27 5.66 -2.83
CA TRP A 213 16.17 5.84 -4.29
C TRP A 213 16.53 4.61 -5.12
N TRP A 214 17.38 3.72 -4.59
CA TRP A 214 17.83 2.51 -5.26
C TRP A 214 16.89 1.32 -5.08
N PHE A 215 15.95 1.36 -4.11
CA PHE A 215 15.13 0.21 -3.72
C PHE A 215 14.33 -0.34 -4.90
N GLY A 216 13.58 0.49 -5.61
CA GLY A 216 12.79 0.06 -6.77
C GLY A 216 13.64 -0.62 -7.85
N LEU A 217 14.81 -0.06 -8.17
CA LEU A 217 15.76 -0.64 -9.15
C LEU A 217 16.27 -2.01 -8.71
N VAL A 218 16.59 -2.15 -7.42
CA VAL A 218 17.13 -3.39 -6.84
C VAL A 218 16.03 -4.46 -6.76
N SER A 219 14.80 -4.09 -6.40
CA SER A 219 13.64 -4.98 -6.42
C SER A 219 13.29 -5.47 -7.83
N MET A 220 13.42 -4.60 -8.84
CA MET A 220 13.32 -5.01 -10.25
C MET A 220 14.42 -5.99 -10.64
N ALA A 221 15.68 -5.71 -10.27
CA ALA A 221 16.81 -6.59 -10.56
C ALA A 221 16.66 -7.97 -9.90
N TRP A 222 16.15 -8.02 -8.68
CA TRP A 222 15.81 -9.25 -7.96
C TRP A 222 14.78 -10.08 -8.73
N THR A 223 13.61 -9.53 -8.99
CA THR A 223 12.49 -10.27 -9.59
C THR A 223 12.72 -10.61 -11.06
N ALA A 224 13.21 -9.66 -11.86
CA ALA A 224 13.55 -9.90 -13.27
C ALA A 224 14.72 -10.88 -13.40
N GLY A 225 15.73 -10.78 -12.54
CA GLY A 225 16.89 -11.67 -12.54
C GLY A 225 16.50 -13.13 -12.32
N LEU A 226 15.60 -13.41 -11.36
CA LEU A 226 15.06 -14.75 -11.12
C LEU A 226 14.32 -15.32 -12.34
N ALA A 227 13.41 -14.53 -12.93
CA ALA A 227 12.66 -14.95 -14.10
C ALA A 227 13.55 -15.18 -15.33
N LEU A 228 14.50 -14.27 -15.60
CA LEU A 228 15.46 -14.41 -16.69
C LEU A 228 16.38 -15.61 -16.51
N ALA A 229 16.86 -15.86 -15.29
CA ALA A 229 17.65 -17.04 -14.98
C ALA A 229 16.87 -18.33 -15.30
N ALA A 230 15.61 -18.42 -14.87
CA ALA A 230 14.75 -19.58 -15.15
C ALA A 230 14.49 -19.75 -16.67
N LEU A 231 14.20 -18.65 -17.38
CA LEU A 231 13.96 -18.67 -18.82
C LEU A 231 15.21 -19.10 -19.60
N LEU A 232 16.39 -18.61 -19.24
CA LEU A 232 17.64 -18.99 -19.89
C LEU A 232 18.03 -20.43 -19.57
N ALA A 233 17.91 -20.86 -18.31
CA ALA A 233 18.19 -22.24 -17.90
C ALA A 233 17.29 -23.25 -18.64
N TYR A 234 16.02 -22.90 -18.86
CA TYR A 234 15.06 -23.73 -19.58
C TYR A 234 15.24 -23.64 -21.12
N GLY A 235 15.40 -22.44 -21.66
CA GLY A 235 15.40 -22.18 -23.11
C GLY A 235 16.72 -22.52 -23.82
N LEU A 236 17.84 -22.55 -23.10
CA LEU A 236 19.15 -22.89 -23.65
C LEU A 236 19.35 -24.42 -23.64
N ARG A 237 19.38 -25.02 -24.84
CA ARG A 237 19.61 -26.46 -25.02
C ARG A 237 21.06 -26.89 -24.76
N PRO A 238 22.10 -26.18 -25.24
CA PRO A 238 23.48 -26.59 -24.96
C PRO A 238 23.79 -26.39 -23.48
N ALA A 239 24.23 -27.46 -22.80
CA ALA A 239 24.59 -27.41 -21.38
C ALA A 239 25.63 -26.31 -21.09
N ARG A 240 26.56 -26.08 -22.03
CA ARG A 240 27.59 -25.01 -21.93
C ARG A 240 27.00 -23.60 -21.89
N LEU A 241 25.89 -23.36 -22.62
CA LEU A 241 25.25 -22.05 -22.64
C LEU A 241 24.38 -21.80 -21.41
N ARG A 242 23.97 -22.85 -20.68
CA ARG A 242 23.20 -22.69 -19.44
C ARG A 242 23.96 -21.94 -18.35
N VAL A 243 25.30 -21.93 -18.41
CA VAL A 243 26.15 -21.10 -17.54
C VAL A 243 25.80 -19.61 -17.67
N LEU A 244 25.28 -19.16 -18.82
CA LEU A 244 24.82 -17.79 -19.00
C LEU A 244 23.61 -17.44 -18.11
N ALA A 245 22.85 -18.42 -17.64
CA ALA A 245 21.76 -18.21 -16.67
C ALA A 245 22.29 -17.82 -15.28
N LEU A 246 23.58 -18.08 -14.98
CA LEU A 246 24.20 -17.66 -13.73
C LEU A 246 24.37 -16.14 -13.65
N ILE A 247 24.45 -15.43 -14.78
CA ILE A 247 24.60 -13.97 -14.81
C ILE A 247 23.37 -13.28 -14.18
N PRO A 248 22.13 -13.46 -14.70
CA PRO A 248 20.95 -12.85 -14.07
C PRO A 248 20.66 -13.42 -12.68
N LEU A 249 21.05 -14.67 -12.40
CA LEU A 249 20.94 -15.23 -11.04
C LEU A 249 21.88 -14.53 -10.06
N ALA A 250 23.13 -14.27 -10.44
CA ALA A 250 24.09 -13.54 -9.62
C ALA A 250 23.62 -12.10 -9.35
N VAL A 251 23.04 -11.45 -10.36
CA VAL A 251 22.40 -10.13 -10.20
C VAL A 251 21.25 -10.20 -9.19
N ALA A 252 20.37 -11.20 -9.30
CA ALA A 252 19.27 -11.38 -8.37
C ALA A 252 19.78 -11.63 -6.93
N VAL A 253 20.73 -12.53 -6.74
CA VAL A 253 21.31 -12.81 -5.43
C VAL A 253 22.01 -11.58 -4.83
N GLY A 254 22.74 -10.81 -5.64
CA GLY A 254 23.34 -9.55 -5.21
C GLY A 254 22.29 -8.52 -4.78
N ALA A 255 21.21 -8.38 -5.55
CA ALA A 255 20.09 -7.50 -5.23
C ALA A 255 19.38 -7.91 -3.92
N ALA A 256 19.09 -9.20 -3.76
CA ALA A 256 18.53 -9.72 -2.51
C ALA A 256 19.48 -9.49 -1.32
N GLY A 257 20.79 -9.70 -1.52
CA GLY A 257 21.79 -9.44 -0.49
C GLY A 257 21.84 -7.98 -0.05
N LEU A 258 21.55 -7.03 -0.95
CA LEU A 258 21.46 -5.61 -0.62
C LEU A 258 20.18 -5.30 0.18
N ILE A 259 19.04 -5.87 -0.22
CA ILE A 259 17.75 -5.73 0.50
C ILE A 259 17.85 -6.33 1.90
N LEU A 260 18.45 -7.52 2.03
CA LEU A 260 18.59 -8.22 3.31
C LEU A 260 19.51 -7.50 4.32
N ARG A 261 20.33 -6.54 3.87
CA ARG A 261 21.18 -5.70 4.73
C ARG A 261 20.48 -4.45 5.25
N LEU A 262 19.24 -4.20 4.84
CA LEU A 262 18.46 -3.08 5.37
C LEU A 262 18.21 -3.24 6.87
N PRO A 263 18.07 -2.12 7.63
CA PRO A 263 17.70 -2.16 9.04
C PRO A 263 16.41 -2.95 9.26
N ARG A 264 16.35 -3.74 10.34
CA ARG A 264 15.19 -4.61 10.63
C ARG A 264 13.89 -3.81 10.82
N ASP A 265 14.00 -2.66 11.47
CA ASP A 265 12.85 -1.91 11.96
C ASP A 265 12.39 -0.84 10.95
N GLU A 266 13.33 -0.20 10.25
CA GLU A 266 13.05 0.87 9.29
C GLU A 266 12.95 0.39 7.83
N GLY A 267 13.60 -0.73 7.48
CA GLY A 267 13.64 -1.22 6.11
C GLY A 267 14.21 -0.20 5.10
N PRO A 268 13.63 -0.11 3.88
CA PRO A 268 14.08 0.81 2.85
C PRO A 268 13.58 2.25 3.07
N TRP A 269 12.85 2.55 4.13
CA TRP A 269 12.15 3.83 4.29
C TRP A 269 12.97 4.81 5.11
N ARG A 270 12.99 6.07 4.68
CA ARG A 270 13.68 7.16 5.39
C ARG A 270 12.75 8.36 5.51
N PRO A 271 12.70 9.06 6.66
CA PRO A 271 11.93 10.29 6.79
C PRO A 271 12.25 11.27 5.67
N ASP A 272 11.24 11.82 5.01
CA ASP A 272 11.41 12.92 4.06
C ASP A 272 11.32 14.24 4.84
N PRO A 273 12.44 14.98 4.99
CA PRO A 273 12.45 16.21 5.78
C PRO A 273 11.51 17.30 5.23
N ALA A 274 11.16 17.24 3.93
CA ALA A 274 10.22 18.19 3.34
C ALA A 274 8.77 17.89 3.76
N LEU A 275 8.43 16.61 3.95
CA LEU A 275 7.07 16.17 4.32
C LEU A 275 6.88 16.08 5.83
N SER A 276 7.96 15.81 6.59
CA SER A 276 7.93 15.68 8.04
C SER A 276 8.05 16.99 8.81
N ARG A 277 8.32 18.12 8.11
CA ARG A 277 8.36 19.44 8.75
C ARG A 277 7.00 19.78 9.34
N GLN A 278 6.99 20.40 10.53
CA GLN A 278 5.77 20.85 11.18
C GLN A 278 5.32 22.19 10.60
N VAL A 279 4.03 22.31 10.30
CA VAL A 279 3.33 23.52 9.87
C VAL A 279 2.24 23.79 10.90
N CYS A 280 2.31 24.93 11.56
CA CYS A 280 1.40 25.30 12.64
C CYS A 280 0.48 26.44 12.22
N ASP A 281 -0.70 26.49 12.82
CA ASP A 281 -1.55 27.67 12.79
C ASP A 281 -1.08 28.74 13.81
N ASP A 282 -1.72 29.91 13.74
CA ASP A 282 -1.49 31.03 14.66
C ASP A 282 -2.43 30.97 15.89
N GLY A 283 -3.04 29.81 16.15
CA GLY A 283 -4.01 29.59 17.21
C GLY A 283 -3.39 29.55 18.61
N THR A 284 -4.25 29.60 19.64
CA THR A 284 -3.85 29.36 21.03
C THR A 284 -4.88 28.45 21.72
N PRO A 285 -4.57 27.15 21.95
CA PRO A 285 -3.34 26.43 21.59
C PRO A 285 -3.07 26.36 20.08
N GLN A 286 -1.79 26.29 19.70
CA GLN A 286 -1.42 26.11 18.29
C GLN A 286 -1.71 24.68 17.85
N VAL A 287 -2.19 24.51 16.63
CA VAL A 287 -2.35 23.21 15.98
C VAL A 287 -1.23 23.07 14.95
N CYS A 288 -0.41 22.04 15.09
CA CYS A 288 0.73 21.74 14.24
C CYS A 288 0.55 20.39 13.56
N LEU A 289 0.54 20.38 12.24
CA LEU A 289 0.51 19.18 11.42
C LEU A 289 1.82 19.03 10.63
N THR A 290 2.12 17.80 10.21
CA THR A 290 3.20 17.58 9.24
C THR A 290 2.83 18.20 7.89
N ALA A 291 3.81 18.66 7.12
CA ALA A 291 3.57 19.30 5.81
C ALA A 291 2.86 18.40 4.79
N VAL A 292 2.90 17.08 4.96
CA VAL A 292 2.10 16.16 4.14
C VAL A 292 0.59 16.29 4.36
N ASP A 293 0.16 16.76 5.52
CA ASP A 293 -1.24 16.95 5.91
C ASP A 293 -1.57 18.45 6.09
N GLU A 294 -0.78 19.37 5.51
CA GLU A 294 -0.92 20.82 5.65
C GLU A 294 -2.31 21.33 5.22
N SER A 295 -2.87 20.75 4.18
CA SER A 295 -4.21 21.08 3.66
C SER A 295 -5.34 20.78 4.63
N LEU A 296 -5.14 19.86 5.58
CA LEU A 296 -6.11 19.51 6.62
C LEU A 296 -6.05 20.45 7.81
N LEU A 297 -5.01 21.30 7.91
CA LEU A 297 -4.82 22.19 9.06
C LEU A 297 -6.06 23.07 9.33
N PRO A 298 -6.71 23.71 8.34
CA PRO A 298 -7.92 24.50 8.61
C PRO A 298 -9.08 23.67 9.18
N ASP A 299 -9.31 22.47 8.64
CA ASP A 299 -10.39 21.57 9.09
C ASP A 299 -10.12 21.07 10.52
N VAL A 300 -8.87 20.69 10.81
CA VAL A 300 -8.44 20.23 12.14
C VAL A 300 -8.52 21.37 13.16
N SER A 301 -8.01 22.56 12.83
CA SER A 301 -8.10 23.73 13.72
C SER A 301 -9.55 24.11 13.99
N ALA A 302 -10.43 24.04 12.99
CA ALA A 302 -11.86 24.27 13.17
C ALA A 302 -12.52 23.20 14.06
N ALA A 303 -12.17 21.92 13.88
CA ALA A 303 -12.66 20.82 14.69
C ALA A 303 -12.26 20.96 16.16
N LEU A 304 -11.02 21.40 16.44
CA LEU A 304 -10.49 21.57 17.79
C LEU A 304 -10.89 22.88 18.47
N ALA A 305 -11.40 23.87 17.72
CA ALA A 305 -11.77 25.18 18.26
C ALA A 305 -12.71 25.13 19.49
N PRO A 306 -13.76 24.27 19.54
CA PRO A 306 -14.63 24.16 20.72
C PRO A 306 -13.88 23.67 21.97
N LEU A 307 -12.98 22.69 21.82
CA LEU A 307 -12.17 22.18 22.93
C LEU A 307 -11.17 23.24 23.40
N SER A 308 -10.48 23.89 22.46
CA SER A 308 -9.56 25.01 22.74
C SER A 308 -10.25 26.13 23.52
N ALA A 309 -11.51 26.46 23.19
CA ALA A 309 -12.28 27.46 23.90
C ALA A 309 -12.60 27.04 25.35
N ARG A 310 -12.91 25.76 25.59
CA ARG A 310 -13.16 25.22 26.94
C ARG A 310 -11.91 25.15 27.81
N LEU A 311 -10.77 24.82 27.20
CA LEU A 311 -9.48 24.70 27.89
C LEU A 311 -8.79 26.05 28.12
N LYS A 312 -9.29 27.13 27.51
CA LYS A 312 -8.68 28.46 27.64
C LYS A 312 -8.59 28.90 29.11
N GLY A 313 -7.36 29.12 29.57
CA GLY A 313 -7.07 29.59 30.92
C GLY A 313 -7.12 28.49 32.00
N VAL A 314 -7.27 27.22 31.61
CA VAL A 314 -7.14 26.07 32.52
C VAL A 314 -5.65 25.74 32.68
N PRO A 315 -5.08 25.79 33.90
CA PRO A 315 -3.70 25.34 34.13
C PRO A 315 -3.52 23.87 33.75
N GLY A 316 -2.41 23.54 33.09
CA GLY A 316 -2.16 22.20 32.56
C GLY A 316 -2.82 21.91 31.22
N ALA A 317 -3.56 22.86 30.64
CA ALA A 317 -4.08 22.72 29.27
C ALA A 317 -2.95 22.66 28.23
N PRO A 318 -3.18 22.01 27.08
CA PRO A 318 -2.22 21.97 25.98
C PRO A 318 -1.84 23.38 25.53
N VAL A 319 -0.55 23.57 25.24
CA VAL A 319 -0.05 24.79 24.57
C VAL A 319 -0.05 24.57 23.07
N ARG A 320 0.24 23.34 22.63
CA ARG A 320 0.31 22.95 21.23
C ARG A 320 -0.26 21.55 21.04
N TRP A 321 -1.05 21.38 20.00
CA TRP A 321 -1.48 20.09 19.48
C TRP A 321 -0.56 19.71 18.33
N VAL A 322 0.05 18.52 18.36
CA VAL A 322 1.08 18.14 17.40
C VAL A 322 0.78 16.78 16.78
N SER A 323 0.68 16.73 15.45
CA SER A 323 0.61 15.48 14.70
C SER A 323 2.00 15.05 14.21
N GLY A 324 2.25 13.75 14.14
CA GLY A 324 3.43 13.20 13.50
C GLY A 324 4.75 13.62 14.15
N LEU A 325 4.84 13.47 15.48
CA LEU A 325 6.01 13.85 16.29
C LEU A 325 7.30 13.23 15.73
N ALA A 326 8.06 14.03 14.97
CA ALA A 326 9.41 13.72 14.55
C ALA A 326 10.39 14.46 15.46
N GLY A 327 10.63 13.92 16.66
CA GLY A 327 11.54 14.50 17.65
C GLY A 327 11.01 14.45 19.08
N PRO A 328 11.78 14.94 20.07
CA PRO A 328 11.32 15.03 21.45
C PRO A 328 10.16 16.04 21.56
N ALA A 329 9.09 15.64 22.24
CA ALA A 329 7.96 16.52 22.52
C ALA A 329 8.43 17.72 23.35
N LEU A 330 7.95 18.92 23.00
CA LEU A 330 8.20 20.12 23.79
C LEU A 330 7.27 20.14 25.01
N PRO A 331 7.64 20.85 26.10
CA PRO A 331 6.76 20.99 27.25
C PRO A 331 5.41 21.61 26.85
N GLY A 332 4.31 20.92 27.16
CA GLY A 332 2.95 21.34 26.83
C GLY A 332 2.47 20.94 25.42
N ASP A 333 3.27 20.17 24.68
CA ASP A 333 2.82 19.50 23.45
C ASP A 333 1.93 18.31 23.82
N VAL A 334 0.79 18.19 23.14
CA VAL A 334 -0.08 17.01 23.19
C VAL A 334 -0.19 16.41 21.81
N ALA A 335 0.04 15.10 21.72
CA ALA A 335 -0.05 14.38 20.46
C ALA A 335 -1.50 14.34 19.96
N LEU A 336 -1.68 14.59 18.66
CA LEU A 336 -2.97 14.39 18.00
C LEU A 336 -3.12 12.93 17.54
N PRO A 337 -4.36 12.41 17.48
CA PRO A 337 -4.65 11.21 16.71
C PRO A 337 -4.19 11.39 15.26
N SER A 338 -4.00 10.28 14.57
CA SER A 338 -3.67 10.31 13.14
C SER A 338 -4.81 10.93 12.35
N VAL A 339 -4.68 12.21 11.98
CA VAL A 339 -5.63 12.97 11.14
C VAL A 339 -6.05 12.19 9.90
N ARG A 340 -5.12 11.38 9.37
CA ARG A 340 -5.38 10.59 8.17
C ARG A 340 -6.49 9.56 8.31
N GLN A 341 -6.62 8.94 9.48
CA GLN A 341 -7.59 7.87 9.71
C GLN A 341 -9.04 8.39 9.64
N ASP A 342 -9.24 9.67 9.96
CA ASP A 342 -10.56 10.31 10.00
C ASP A 342 -10.84 11.19 8.77
N ALA A 343 -9.91 11.25 7.81
CA ALA A 343 -9.99 12.15 6.68
C ALA A 343 -10.08 11.42 5.34
N VAL A 344 -11.11 11.76 4.56
CA VAL A 344 -11.43 11.18 3.25
C VAL A 344 -11.26 12.24 2.18
N ARG A 345 -10.50 11.92 1.11
CA ARG A 345 -10.24 12.86 0.00
C ARG A 345 -9.71 14.22 0.50
N ASP A 346 -8.80 14.13 1.46
CA ASP A 346 -8.13 15.29 2.06
C ASP A 346 -9.07 16.29 2.76
N ARG A 347 -10.12 15.76 3.39
CA ARG A 347 -11.01 16.48 4.30
C ARG A 347 -11.40 15.61 5.48
N LEU A 348 -11.63 16.20 6.64
CA LEU A 348 -12.20 15.46 7.77
C LEU A 348 -13.63 15.02 7.43
N ALA A 349 -13.89 13.72 7.45
CA ALA A 349 -15.22 13.19 7.16
C ALA A 349 -16.19 13.45 8.32
N HIS A 350 -15.68 13.35 9.55
CA HIS A 350 -16.44 13.53 10.79
C HIS A 350 -15.62 14.39 11.77
N PRO A 351 -15.68 15.73 11.67
CA PRO A 351 -14.92 16.64 12.55
C PRO A 351 -15.25 16.48 14.04
N ASP A 352 -16.49 16.09 14.34
CA ASP A 352 -17.02 15.75 15.66
C ASP A 352 -16.39 14.48 16.24
N LEU A 353 -16.28 13.41 15.45
CA LEU A 353 -15.56 12.20 15.84
C LEU A 353 -14.07 12.48 16.04
N TYR A 354 -13.47 13.25 15.14
CA TYR A 354 -12.06 13.65 15.27
C TYR A 354 -11.82 14.46 16.55
N LEU A 355 -12.72 15.36 16.90
CA LEU A 355 -12.67 16.12 18.16
C LEU A 355 -12.72 15.18 19.38
N ASN A 356 -13.65 14.22 19.40
CA ASN A 356 -13.72 13.22 20.47
C ASN A 356 -12.44 12.37 20.55
N SER A 357 -11.90 11.93 19.41
CA SER A 357 -10.62 11.22 19.33
C SER A 357 -9.47 12.06 19.90
N ALA A 358 -9.42 13.37 19.62
CA ALA A 358 -8.41 14.27 20.17
C ALA A 358 -8.54 14.43 21.69
N VAL A 359 -9.77 14.47 22.23
CA VAL A 359 -10.01 14.48 23.69
C VAL A 359 -9.59 13.15 24.32
N ASN A 360 -9.87 12.01 23.68
CA ASN A 360 -9.37 10.71 24.15
C ASN A 360 -7.84 10.69 24.20
N TRP A 361 -7.18 11.22 23.17
CA TRP A 361 -5.72 11.32 23.11
C TRP A 361 -5.13 12.30 24.14
N LEU A 362 -5.84 13.35 24.52
CA LEU A 362 -5.42 14.26 25.59
C LEU A 362 -5.24 13.54 26.93
N PHE A 363 -6.05 12.50 27.17
CA PHE A 363 -6.04 11.72 28.41
C PHE A 363 -5.44 10.32 28.22
N SER A 364 -4.84 10.03 27.06
CA SER A 364 -4.20 8.73 26.82
C SER A 364 -2.80 8.70 27.42
N ASP A 365 -2.73 8.57 28.75
CA ASP A 365 -1.45 8.36 29.42
C ASP A 365 -0.88 6.98 29.05
N SER A 366 0.43 6.93 28.79
CA SER A 366 1.15 5.67 28.60
C SER A 366 1.41 5.01 29.95
N CYS A 367 0.38 4.35 30.48
CA CYS A 367 0.45 3.63 31.75
C CYS A 367 1.30 2.36 31.65
N ARG A 368 1.96 1.97 32.74
CA ARG A 368 2.75 0.73 32.80
C ARG A 368 1.84 -0.49 32.94
N PRO A 369 2.27 -1.68 32.52
CA PRO A 369 1.52 -2.91 32.77
C PRO A 369 1.24 -3.09 34.27
N GLY A 370 -0.05 -3.17 34.65
CA GLY A 370 -0.52 -3.25 36.03
C GLY A 370 -1.12 -1.95 36.58
N ASP A 371 -0.83 -0.81 35.96
CA ASP A 371 -1.53 0.45 36.23
C ASP A 371 -2.99 0.38 35.74
N GLY A 372 -3.87 1.23 36.28
CA GLY A 372 -5.31 1.19 35.99
C GLY A 372 -6.05 -0.01 36.60
N THR A 373 -5.43 -0.77 37.51
CA THR A 373 -6.07 -1.87 38.25
C THR A 373 -6.32 -1.47 39.71
N GLY A 374 -7.28 -2.13 40.38
CA GLY A 374 -7.60 -1.88 41.78
C GLY A 374 -9.10 -1.66 42.05
N PRO A 375 -9.49 -1.42 43.31
CA PRO A 375 -10.89 -1.34 43.71
C PRO A 375 -11.65 -0.15 43.08
N ASN A 376 -10.94 0.91 42.69
CA ASN A 376 -11.51 2.11 42.09
C ASN A 376 -11.33 2.20 40.57
N ALA A 377 -10.76 1.18 39.92
CA ALA A 377 -10.45 1.18 38.48
C ALA A 377 -11.69 1.42 37.60
N GLU A 378 -12.78 0.71 37.88
CA GLU A 378 -14.04 0.86 37.13
C GLU A 378 -14.61 2.27 37.26
N ARG A 379 -14.66 2.81 38.49
CA ARG A 379 -15.11 4.17 38.76
C ARG A 379 -14.25 5.21 38.04
N ALA A 380 -12.93 5.07 38.10
CA ALA A 380 -11.99 5.95 37.42
C ALA A 380 -12.23 5.94 35.90
N SER A 381 -12.38 4.75 35.30
CA SER A 381 -12.71 4.61 33.88
C SER A 381 -14.03 5.26 33.52
N THR A 382 -15.08 5.11 34.34
CA THR A 382 -16.38 5.75 34.11
C THR A 382 -16.30 7.27 34.21
N ILE A 383 -15.52 7.80 35.15
CA ILE A 383 -15.30 9.25 35.28
C ILE A 383 -14.52 9.78 34.07
N SER A 384 -13.46 9.10 33.64
CA SER A 384 -12.71 9.49 32.45
C SER A 384 -13.60 9.52 31.21
N LEU A 385 -14.43 8.49 31.02
CA LEU A 385 -15.42 8.48 29.94
C LEU A 385 -16.39 9.67 30.05
N ALA A 386 -16.91 9.96 31.25
CA ALA A 386 -17.80 11.10 31.47
C ALA A 386 -17.13 12.44 31.12
N VAL A 387 -15.84 12.61 31.45
CA VAL A 387 -15.09 13.83 31.12
C VAL A 387 -14.88 13.95 29.61
N ILE A 388 -14.53 12.85 28.93
CA ILE A 388 -14.34 12.81 27.48
C ILE A 388 -15.64 13.19 26.77
N GLU A 389 -16.74 12.51 27.10
CA GLU A 389 -18.06 12.77 26.49
C GLU A 389 -18.62 14.15 26.85
N TRP A 390 -18.31 14.67 28.03
CA TRP A 390 -18.69 16.04 28.39
C TRP A 390 -17.93 17.09 27.58
N LEU A 391 -16.65 16.87 27.28
CA LEU A 391 -15.81 17.79 26.50
C LEU A 391 -16.09 17.72 25.00
N ALA A 392 -16.28 16.53 24.47
CA ALA A 392 -16.54 16.26 23.07
C ALA A 392 -17.46 15.05 22.93
N PRO A 393 -18.79 15.24 22.95
CA PRO A 393 -19.75 14.14 22.82
C PRO A 393 -19.56 13.38 21.51
N THR A 394 -19.59 12.05 21.57
CA THR A 394 -19.72 11.21 20.38
C THR A 394 -21.14 11.28 19.81
N PRO A 395 -21.31 11.14 18.49
CA PRO A 395 -22.63 10.93 17.88
C PRO A 395 -23.28 9.64 18.39
N ASP A 396 -24.61 9.65 18.53
CA ASP A 396 -25.42 8.57 19.14
C ASP A 396 -25.16 7.16 18.55
N ASP A 397 -24.76 7.08 17.27
CA ASP A 397 -24.53 5.80 16.56
C ASP A 397 -23.06 5.32 16.59
N TYR A 398 -22.14 6.05 17.23
CA TYR A 398 -20.70 5.81 17.12
C TYR A 398 -19.97 5.69 18.48
N GLY A 399 -20.64 6.06 19.57
CA GLY A 399 -20.06 6.15 20.92
C GLY A 399 -20.10 4.87 21.75
N PRO A 400 -19.29 4.79 22.82
CA PRO A 400 -19.47 3.79 23.87
C PRO A 400 -20.80 4.00 24.62
N ASP A 401 -21.28 2.97 25.32
CA ASP A 401 -22.44 3.11 26.21
C ASP A 401 -22.12 4.10 27.35
N THR A 402 -22.78 5.26 27.32
CA THR A 402 -22.59 6.33 28.29
C THR A 402 -23.52 6.22 29.50
N THR A 403 -24.38 5.20 29.58
CA THR A 403 -25.38 5.05 30.66
C THR A 403 -24.75 5.12 32.05
N GLY A 404 -23.60 4.47 32.24
CA GLY A 404 -22.86 4.51 33.52
C GLY A 404 -22.17 5.85 33.81
N ALA A 405 -21.83 6.60 32.77
CA ALA A 405 -21.14 7.89 32.84
C ALA A 405 -22.11 9.08 33.01
N GLN A 406 -23.37 8.93 32.60
CA GLN A 406 -24.38 9.99 32.60
C GLN A 406 -24.51 10.76 33.93
N PRO A 407 -24.54 10.11 35.12
CA PRO A 407 -24.65 10.83 36.40
C PRO A 407 -23.48 11.77 36.69
N TYR A 408 -22.31 11.52 36.08
CA TYR A 408 -21.13 12.38 36.20
C TYR A 408 -21.17 13.50 35.15
N ILE A 409 -21.63 13.21 33.93
CA ILE A 409 -21.87 14.22 32.89
C ILE A 409 -22.89 15.27 33.37
N ASP A 410 -24.01 14.83 33.96
CA ASP A 410 -25.04 15.72 34.50
C ASP A 410 -24.49 16.61 35.62
N ARG A 411 -23.63 16.06 36.49
CA ARG A 411 -22.94 16.81 37.55
C ARG A 411 -21.98 17.85 36.99
N LEU A 412 -21.26 17.56 35.92
CA LEU A 412 -20.38 18.52 35.25
C LEU A 412 -21.18 19.64 34.58
N ASN A 413 -22.30 19.30 33.94
CA ASN A 413 -23.19 20.27 33.31
C ASN A 413 -23.89 21.20 34.33
N ALA A 414 -24.19 20.71 35.53
CA ALA A 414 -24.82 21.51 36.59
C ALA A 414 -23.88 22.52 37.25
N LYS A 415 -22.55 22.40 37.09
CA LYS A 415 -21.56 23.30 37.68
C LYS A 415 -21.50 24.65 36.97
N SER A 416 -21.15 25.69 37.70
CA SER A 416 -20.79 26.98 37.10
C SER A 416 -19.52 26.87 36.25
N PRO A 417 -19.30 27.79 35.27
CA PRO A 417 -18.09 27.77 34.45
C PRO A 417 -16.77 27.84 35.25
N ALA A 418 -16.78 28.50 36.41
CA ALA A 418 -15.60 28.56 37.29
C ALA A 418 -15.32 27.20 37.96
N GLU A 419 -16.37 26.52 38.42
CA GLU A 419 -16.27 25.18 39.02
C GLU A 419 -15.87 24.12 37.99
N GLN A 420 -16.37 24.23 36.75
CA GLN A 420 -15.96 23.39 35.62
C GLN A 420 -14.46 23.52 35.34
N ARG A 421 -13.94 24.76 35.26
CA ARG A 421 -12.49 25.01 35.08
C ARG A 421 -11.66 24.49 36.25
N ALA A 422 -12.12 24.71 37.48
CA ALA A 422 -11.42 24.23 38.67
C ALA A 422 -11.38 22.69 38.71
N TYR A 423 -12.45 22.01 38.28
CA TYR A 423 -12.46 20.56 38.13
C TYR A 423 -11.49 20.09 37.04
N LEU A 424 -11.55 20.68 35.83
CA LEU A 424 -10.63 20.34 34.73
C LEU A 424 -9.16 20.52 35.12
N THR A 425 -8.85 21.58 35.87
CA THR A 425 -7.50 21.82 36.40
C THR A 425 -7.01 20.67 37.28
N ARG A 426 -7.88 20.16 38.16
CA ARG A 426 -7.54 19.01 39.01
C ARG A 426 -7.44 17.72 38.20
N PHE A 427 -8.33 17.53 37.23
CA PHE A 427 -8.36 16.34 36.40
C PHE A 427 -7.11 16.24 35.51
N LEU A 428 -6.70 17.35 34.86
CA LEU A 428 -5.46 17.41 34.07
C LEU A 428 -4.18 17.25 34.90
N ALA A 429 -4.24 17.56 36.20
CA ALA A 429 -3.12 17.37 37.11
C ALA A 429 -3.07 15.97 37.74
N ALA A 430 -4.13 15.18 37.61
CA ALA A 430 -4.21 13.84 38.19
C ALA A 430 -3.47 12.83 37.30
N ASN A 431 -2.80 11.85 37.91
CA ASN A 431 -2.26 10.73 37.16
C ASN A 431 -3.38 9.71 36.87
N THR A 432 -3.88 9.70 35.64
CA THR A 432 -5.02 8.83 35.26
C THR A 432 -4.67 7.33 35.32
N CYS A 433 -3.38 6.98 35.37
CA CYS A 433 -2.90 5.61 35.59
C CYS A 433 -3.13 5.11 37.03
N HIS A 434 -3.41 6.00 37.99
CA HIS A 434 -3.73 5.67 39.37
C HIS A 434 -5.21 5.96 39.67
N PRO A 435 -6.09 4.92 39.69
CA PRO A 435 -7.54 5.12 39.86
C PRO A 435 -7.97 5.88 41.11
N ASP A 436 -7.13 5.91 42.15
CA ASP A 436 -7.40 6.62 43.40
C ASP A 436 -7.16 8.14 43.29
N GLU A 437 -6.38 8.58 42.31
CA GLU A 437 -6.05 9.99 42.07
C GLU A 437 -7.08 10.68 41.17
N VAL A 438 -7.92 9.93 40.47
CA VAL A 438 -8.93 10.49 39.55
C VAL A 438 -10.03 11.23 40.36
N PRO A 439 -10.17 12.56 40.20
CA PRO A 439 -11.08 13.34 41.00
C PRO A 439 -12.54 13.12 40.57
N ILE A 440 -13.46 13.10 41.54
CA ILE A 440 -14.89 12.99 41.27
C ILE A 440 -15.45 14.39 40.93
N PRO A 441 -16.30 14.52 39.89
CA PRO A 441 -17.01 15.74 39.53
C PRO A 441 -17.77 16.39 40.67
#